data_AF-A0A8X6LTW8-F1
#
_entry.id   AF-A0A8X6LTW8-F1
#
_cell.length_a   1.000
_cell.length_b   1.000
_cell.length_c   1.000
_cell.angle_alpha   90.00
_cell.angle_beta   90.00
_cell.angle_gamma   90.00
#
_symmetry.space_group_name_H-M   'P 1'
#
loop_
_entity.id
_entity.type
_entity.pdbx_description
1 polymer ?
#
loop_
_entity_poly.entity_id
_entity_poly.type
_entity_poly.pdbx_seq_one_letter_code
_entity_poly.pdbx_strand_id
1 'polypeptide(L)'
;MELTMIMSSPEPIKDQQPQHYGVWGHETIALTITWALYLIGLHPDVQAKLYEETERVFGKDRNRYVTERDLNDLKYLDCVLKLVQHLQSMGFYLELVSSILGGYTLPKDSHFHILIEFLHKDKDVFPDPDRFLPENSIKIPECAYMPFSVGPRNCIGVFF
;
A
#
# COMPACT_ATOMS: atom_id res chain seq x y z
N MET A 1 -20.78 -15.97 36.16
CA MET A 1 -19.37 -15.84 35.77
C MET A 1 -19.38 -14.97 34.53
N GLU A 2 -19.52 -13.66 34.77
CA GLU A 2 -19.71 -12.63 33.75
C GLU A 2 -18.37 -12.26 33.13
N LEU A 3 -18.29 -12.36 31.81
CA LEU A 3 -17.23 -11.77 30.99
C LEU A 3 -17.70 -10.36 30.59
N THR A 4 -17.46 -9.40 31.48
CA THR A 4 -17.58 -7.97 31.22
C THR A 4 -16.23 -7.33 31.57
N MET A 5 -15.72 -6.45 30.71
CA MET A 5 -14.34 -5.93 30.63
C MET A 5 -13.40 -6.91 29.93
N ILE A 6 -12.92 -6.64 28.72
CA ILE A 6 -12.07 -5.49 28.36
C ILE A 6 -12.51 -4.96 26.98
N MET A 7 -13.18 -3.82 26.93
CA MET A 7 -13.16 -2.83 25.83
C MET A 7 -14.20 -1.76 26.14
N SER A 8 -13.79 -0.75 26.90
CA SER A 8 -14.25 0.66 26.90
C SER A 8 -14.12 1.24 28.31
N SER A 9 -12.90 1.64 28.67
CA SER A 9 -12.73 2.69 29.68
C SER A 9 -13.35 3.98 29.12
N PRO A 10 -14.14 4.74 29.89
CA PRO A 10 -14.74 6.01 29.47
C PRO A 10 -13.74 7.18 29.55
N GLU A 11 -12.46 6.93 29.79
CA GLU A 11 -11.46 8.00 29.74
C GLU A 11 -11.27 8.50 28.30
N PRO A 12 -11.17 9.82 28.10
CA PRO A 12 -10.98 10.38 26.78
C PRO A 12 -9.69 9.80 26.18
N ILE A 13 -9.82 9.26 24.97
CA ILE A 13 -8.75 8.71 24.13
C ILE A 13 -7.79 9.85 23.71
N LYS A 14 -7.13 10.50 24.66
CA LYS A 14 -6.24 11.64 24.41
C LYS A 14 -4.77 11.26 24.48
N ASP A 15 -4.42 10.19 25.21
CA ASP A 15 -3.03 9.89 25.53
C ASP A 15 -2.47 8.61 24.91
N GLN A 16 -3.24 7.88 24.08
CA GLN A 16 -2.75 6.65 23.41
C GLN A 16 -2.65 6.77 21.89
N GLN A 17 -3.29 7.78 21.29
CA GLN A 17 -3.39 7.90 19.83
C GLN A 17 -2.04 8.20 19.14
N PRO A 18 -1.18 9.13 19.61
CA PRO A 18 -0.01 9.55 18.82
C PRO A 18 1.04 8.44 18.64
N GLN A 19 1.30 7.67 19.69
CA GLN A 19 2.31 6.60 19.67
C GLN A 19 1.93 5.45 18.74
N HIS A 20 0.65 5.06 18.68
CA HIS A 20 0.25 3.93 17.84
C HIS A 20 0.31 4.27 16.34
N TYR A 21 -0.15 5.46 15.92
CA TYR A 21 -0.05 5.86 14.51
C TYR A 21 1.41 5.96 14.03
N GLY A 22 2.29 6.50 14.89
CA GLY A 22 3.72 6.58 14.61
C GLY A 22 4.35 5.20 14.39
N VAL A 23 4.01 4.19 15.20
CA VAL A 23 4.60 2.85 15.08
C VAL A 23 4.12 2.13 13.81
N TRP A 24 2.81 2.11 13.53
CA TRP A 24 2.27 1.39 12.37
C TRP A 24 2.65 2.03 11.02
N GLY A 25 2.71 3.36 10.95
CA GLY A 25 3.13 4.08 9.74
C GLY A 25 4.64 4.03 9.52
N HIS A 26 5.44 4.15 10.58
CA HIS A 26 6.90 4.21 10.46
C HIS A 26 7.50 2.92 9.91
N GLU A 27 7.12 1.75 10.45
CA GLU A 27 7.70 0.47 10.01
C GLU A 27 7.34 0.15 8.55
N THR A 28 6.09 0.37 8.15
CA THR A 28 5.62 0.11 6.78
C THR A 28 6.24 1.07 5.76
N ILE A 29 6.38 2.36 6.09
CA ILE A 29 7.06 3.32 5.23
C ILE A 29 8.56 2.98 5.12
N ALA A 30 9.22 2.74 6.26
CA ALA A 30 10.66 2.43 6.28
C ALA A 30 11.00 1.20 5.44
N LEU A 31 10.19 0.13 5.54
CA LEU A 31 10.36 -1.08 4.73
C LEU A 31 10.13 -0.80 3.24
N THR A 32 9.08 -0.05 2.89
CA THR A 32 8.79 0.30 1.49
C THR A 32 9.94 1.11 0.88
N ILE A 33 10.43 2.13 1.59
CA ILE A 33 11.56 2.96 1.13
C ILE A 33 12.83 2.12 1.02
N THR A 34 13.10 1.25 1.99
CA THR A 34 14.28 0.37 1.97
C THR A 34 14.28 -0.53 0.74
N TRP A 35 13.16 -1.19 0.46
CA TRP A 35 13.02 -2.03 -0.73
C TRP A 35 13.07 -1.23 -2.03
N ALA A 36 12.46 -0.04 -2.07
CA ALA A 36 12.54 0.84 -3.22
C ALA A 36 13.98 1.22 -3.53
N LEU A 37 14.74 1.70 -2.54
CA LEU A 37 16.15 2.07 -2.70
C LEU A 37 17.00 0.86 -3.11
N TYR A 38 16.78 -0.31 -2.49
CA TYR A 38 17.48 -1.53 -2.84
C TYR A 38 17.22 -1.95 -4.30
N LEU A 39 15.96 -2.01 -4.72
CA LEU A 39 15.59 -2.40 -6.07
C LEU A 39 16.04 -1.37 -7.10
N ILE A 40 15.90 -0.08 -6.84
CA ILE A 40 16.41 0.99 -7.72
C ILE A 40 17.93 0.86 -7.89
N GLY A 41 18.66 0.63 -6.80
CA GLY A 41 20.12 0.45 -6.85
C GLY A 41 20.58 -0.77 -7.65
N LEU A 42 19.72 -1.79 -7.79
CA LEU A 42 19.98 -2.97 -8.63
C LEU A 42 19.61 -2.78 -10.11
N HIS A 43 18.87 -1.72 -10.46
CA HIS A 43 18.36 -1.48 -11.81
C HIS A 43 18.76 -0.07 -12.30
N PRO A 44 19.99 0.08 -12.85
CA PRO A 44 20.52 1.38 -13.26
C PRO A 44 19.68 2.10 -14.32
N ASP A 45 18.97 1.35 -15.16
CA ASP A 45 18.06 1.88 -16.18
C ASP A 45 16.81 2.54 -15.54
N VAL A 46 16.26 1.93 -14.49
CA VAL A 46 15.16 2.51 -13.69
C VAL A 46 15.66 3.74 -12.96
N GLN A 47 16.85 3.67 -12.35
CA GLN A 47 17.46 4.82 -11.66
C GLN A 47 17.68 6.01 -12.62
N ALA A 48 18.16 5.76 -13.84
CA ALA A 48 18.36 6.79 -14.84
C ALA A 48 17.03 7.47 -15.24
N LYS A 49 15.98 6.68 -15.49
CA LYS A 49 14.64 7.21 -15.81
C LYS A 49 14.04 8.04 -14.66
N LEU A 50 14.22 7.59 -13.42
CA LEU A 50 13.80 8.35 -12.24
C LEU A 50 14.55 9.67 -12.12
N TYR A 51 15.86 9.67 -12.40
CA TYR A 51 16.67 10.88 -12.41
C TYR A 51 16.19 11.86 -13.49
N GLU A 52 15.95 11.38 -14.71
CA GLU A 52 15.40 12.18 -15.80
C GLU A 52 14.03 12.80 -15.46
N GLU A 53 13.12 12.02 -14.88
CA GLU A 53 11.83 12.52 -14.41
C GLU A 53 12.00 13.59 -13.32
N THR A 54 12.89 13.36 -12.36
CA THR A 54 13.18 14.29 -11.26
C THR A 54 13.72 15.62 -11.80
N GLU A 55 14.68 15.58 -12.74
CA GLU A 55 15.21 16.78 -13.40
C GLU A 55 14.13 17.52 -14.21
N ARG A 56 13.25 16.78 -14.90
CA ARG A 56 12.14 17.35 -15.67
C ARG A 56 11.13 18.08 -14.78
N VAL A 57 10.75 17.47 -13.65
CA VAL A 57 9.72 18.01 -12.75
C VAL A 57 10.26 19.15 -11.88
N PHE A 58 11.42 18.94 -11.25
CA PHE A 58 11.96 19.95 -10.33
C PHE A 58 12.71 21.07 -11.04
N GLY A 59 13.23 20.81 -12.24
CA GLY A 59 13.98 21.77 -13.02
C GLY A 59 15.32 22.12 -12.36
N LYS A 60 15.85 23.30 -12.69
CA LYS A 60 17.19 23.74 -12.25
C LYS A 60 17.21 24.51 -10.94
N ASP A 61 16.08 25.06 -10.50
CA ASP A 61 16.01 25.83 -9.26
C ASP A 61 15.89 24.88 -8.06
N ARG A 62 17.01 24.68 -7.36
CA ARG A 62 17.10 23.81 -6.18
C ARG A 62 16.61 24.48 -4.90
N ASN A 63 16.32 25.78 -4.91
CA ASN A 63 15.92 26.54 -3.73
C ASN A 63 14.40 26.71 -3.63
N ARG A 64 13.64 26.37 -4.68
CA ARG A 64 12.18 26.38 -4.64
C ARG A 64 11.66 25.24 -3.77
N TYR A 65 10.55 25.49 -3.08
CA TYR A 65 9.83 24.43 -2.38
C TYR A 65 9.15 23.46 -3.36
N VAL A 66 9.06 22.20 -2.94
CA VAL A 66 8.25 21.19 -3.61
C VAL A 66 6.78 21.50 -3.39
N THR A 67 5.99 21.43 -4.46
CA THR A 67 4.55 21.66 -4.46
C THR A 67 3.80 20.35 -4.72
N GLU A 68 2.50 20.30 -4.36
CA GLU A 68 1.65 19.14 -4.69
C GLU A 68 1.57 18.87 -6.20
N ARG A 69 1.67 19.91 -7.03
CA ARG A 69 1.73 19.76 -8.48
C ARG A 69 2.96 18.98 -8.91
N ASP A 70 4.11 19.28 -8.30
CA ASP A 70 5.35 18.55 -8.60
C ASP A 70 5.19 17.06 -8.26
N LEU A 71 4.62 16.75 -7.09
CA LEU A 71 4.36 15.37 -6.68
C LEU A 71 3.42 14.65 -7.65
N ASN A 72 2.39 15.35 -8.14
CA ASN A 72 1.47 14.81 -9.13
C ASN A 72 2.15 14.53 -10.48
N ASP A 73 3.25 15.20 -10.82
CA ASP A 73 3.96 15.02 -12.09
C ASP A 73 5.04 13.91 -12.05
N LEU A 74 5.31 13.33 -10.87
CA LEU A 74 6.23 12.19 -10.65
C LEU A 74 5.58 10.82 -10.99
N LYS A 75 5.10 10.68 -12.23
CA LYS A 75 4.33 9.51 -12.67
C LYS A 75 5.15 8.23 -12.72
N TYR A 76 6.41 8.30 -13.12
CA TYR A 76 7.28 7.14 -13.17
C TYR A 76 7.70 6.68 -11.77
N LEU A 77 7.99 7.62 -10.86
CA LEU A 77 8.22 7.30 -9.46
C LEU A 77 7.01 6.61 -8.82
N ASP A 78 5.78 7.09 -9.06
CA ASP A 78 4.55 6.43 -8.59
C ASP A 78 4.44 4.98 -9.12
N CYS A 79 4.74 4.77 -10.40
CA CYS A 79 4.82 3.42 -10.98
C CYS A 79 5.84 2.53 -10.28
N VAL A 80 7.05 3.04 -10.01
CA VAL A 80 8.12 2.29 -9.32
C VAL A 80 7.69 1.94 -7.90
N LEU A 81 7.11 2.87 -7.14
CA LEU A 81 6.64 2.62 -5.78
C LEU A 81 5.51 1.57 -5.75
N LYS A 82 4.60 1.60 -6.72
CA LYS A 82 3.55 0.58 -6.85
C LYS A 82 4.13 -0.80 -7.17
N LEU A 83 5.13 -0.86 -8.05
CA LEU A 83 5.84 -2.11 -8.34
C LEU A 83 6.56 -2.65 -7.09
N VAL A 84 7.18 -1.79 -6.29
CA VAL A 84 7.82 -2.19 -5.02
C VAL A 84 6.78 -2.78 -4.06
N GLN A 85 5.64 -2.11 -3.87
CA GLN A 85 4.55 -2.60 -3.00
C GLN A 85 3.94 -3.91 -3.51
N HIS A 86 3.84 -4.09 -4.83
CA HIS A 86 3.41 -5.34 -5.45
C HIS A 86 4.40 -6.49 -5.22
N LEU A 87 5.70 -6.22 -5.30
CA LEU A 87 6.74 -7.22 -5.08
C LEU A 87 6.93 -7.55 -3.60
N GLN A 88 6.62 -6.59 -2.71
CA GLN A 88 6.79 -6.68 -1.27
C GLN A 88 5.49 -6.23 -0.58
N SER A 89 4.46 -7.07 -0.66
CA SER A 89 3.18 -6.74 -0.05
C SER A 89 3.26 -6.94 1.46
N MET A 90 3.11 -5.84 2.20
CA MET A 90 3.03 -5.87 3.65
C MET A 90 1.58 -6.04 4.09
N GLY A 91 1.11 -7.29 4.18
CA GLY A 91 -0.15 -7.54 4.86
C GLY A 91 -0.77 -8.92 4.66
N PHE A 92 -1.25 -9.47 5.78
CA PHE A 92 -2.36 -10.40 5.81
C PHE A 92 -3.55 -9.65 6.38
N TYR A 93 -4.70 -9.71 5.71
CA TYR A 93 -5.93 -9.12 6.24
C TYR A 93 -6.82 -10.21 6.82
N LEU A 94 -7.19 -10.08 8.09
CA LEU A 94 -8.15 -10.96 8.76
C LEU A 94 -9.51 -10.27 8.81
N GLU A 95 -10.52 -10.89 8.21
CA GLU A 95 -11.91 -10.45 8.35
C GLU A 95 -12.72 -11.48 9.14
N LEU A 96 -13.53 -10.99 10.09
CA LEU A 96 -14.57 -11.73 10.79
C LEU A 96 -15.87 -11.54 10.03
N VAL A 97 -16.37 -12.60 9.39
CA VAL A 97 -17.58 -12.46 8.57
C VAL A 97 -18.51 -13.65 8.74
N SER A 98 -19.81 -13.37 8.85
CA SER A 98 -20.87 -14.29 8.45
C SER A 98 -21.34 -13.90 7.04
N SER A 99 -20.90 -14.59 5.99
CA SER A 99 -21.25 -14.26 4.60
C SER A 99 -21.15 -15.46 3.66
N ILE A 100 -21.49 -15.22 2.38
CA ILE A 100 -21.26 -16.14 1.27
C ILE A 100 -19.99 -15.68 0.53
N LEU A 101 -19.05 -16.60 0.30
CA LEU A 101 -17.82 -16.35 -0.46
C LEU A 101 -17.69 -17.38 -1.59
N GLY A 102 -17.58 -16.94 -2.84
CA GLY A 102 -17.40 -17.85 -3.99
C GLY A 102 -18.52 -18.91 -4.14
N GLY A 103 -19.74 -18.59 -3.72
CA GLY A 103 -20.88 -19.53 -3.70
C GLY A 103 -20.97 -20.42 -2.46
N TYR A 104 -20.02 -20.32 -1.53
CA TYR A 104 -20.02 -21.07 -0.27
C TYR A 104 -20.55 -20.23 0.87
N THR A 105 -21.48 -20.76 1.66
CA THR A 105 -21.93 -20.14 2.91
C THR A 105 -20.92 -20.43 4.01
N LEU A 106 -20.31 -19.37 4.55
CA LEU A 106 -19.40 -19.50 5.68
C LEU A 106 -20.21 -19.61 6.99
N PRO A 107 -19.80 -20.50 7.92
CA PRO A 107 -20.37 -20.52 9.26
C PRO A 107 -20.28 -19.15 9.93
N LYS A 108 -21.22 -18.87 10.83
CA LYS A 108 -21.15 -17.66 11.65
C LYS A 108 -19.82 -17.63 12.42
N ASP A 109 -19.27 -16.44 12.58
CA ASP A 109 -18.00 -16.18 13.28
C ASP A 109 -16.78 -16.85 12.62
N SER A 110 -16.88 -17.11 11.31
CA SER A 110 -15.74 -17.55 10.51
C SER A 110 -14.73 -16.42 10.33
N HIS A 111 -13.47 -16.84 10.25
CA HIS A 111 -12.32 -16.01 9.98
C HIS A 111 -11.77 -16.36 8.61
N PHE A 112 -11.53 -15.36 7.76
CA PHE A 112 -10.75 -15.58 6.55
C PHE A 112 -9.57 -14.63 6.46
N HIS A 113 -8.51 -15.13 5.84
CA HIS A 113 -7.30 -14.38 5.57
C HIS A 113 -7.19 -14.11 4.08
N ILE A 114 -7.11 -12.83 3.71
CA ILE A 114 -6.68 -12.46 2.36
C ILE A 114 -5.16 -12.41 2.39
N LEU A 115 -4.53 -13.32 1.65
CA LEU A 115 -3.09 -13.37 1.49
C LEU A 115 -2.70 -12.47 0.31
N ILE A 116 -2.59 -11.16 0.57
CA ILE A 116 -2.37 -10.12 -0.46
C ILE A 116 -1.08 -10.41 -1.25
N GLU A 117 -0.04 -10.89 -0.58
CA GLU A 117 1.23 -11.30 -1.21
C GLU A 117 1.05 -12.35 -2.32
N PHE A 118 0.13 -13.30 -2.16
CA PHE A 118 -0.15 -14.30 -3.20
C PHE A 118 -1.02 -13.74 -4.31
N LEU A 119 -1.99 -12.89 -3.96
CA LEU A 119 -2.84 -12.20 -4.92
C LEU A 119 -2.02 -11.29 -5.85
N HIS A 120 -1.07 -10.54 -5.28
CA HIS A 120 -0.17 -9.69 -6.06
C HIS A 120 0.75 -10.53 -6.94
N LYS A 121 1.11 -11.75 -6.57
CA LYS A 121 1.98 -12.62 -7.39
C LYS A 121 1.25 -13.50 -8.39
N ASP A 122 -0.06 -13.33 -8.55
CA ASP A 122 -0.83 -14.04 -9.56
C ASP A 122 -0.39 -13.61 -10.96
N LYS A 123 0.22 -14.54 -11.70
CA LYS A 123 0.79 -14.30 -13.04
C LYS A 123 -0.28 -14.08 -14.10
N ASP A 124 -1.49 -14.60 -13.89
CA ASP A 124 -2.59 -14.40 -14.83
C ASP A 124 -3.10 -12.95 -14.75
N VAL A 125 -2.96 -12.33 -13.57
CA VAL A 125 -3.31 -10.93 -13.33
C VAL A 125 -2.14 -9.99 -13.63
N PHE A 126 -0.94 -10.34 -13.17
CA PHE A 126 0.29 -9.55 -13.26
C PHE A 126 1.38 -10.29 -14.07
N PRO A 127 1.22 -10.38 -15.41
CA PRO A 127 2.14 -11.12 -16.27
C PRO A 127 3.49 -10.42 -16.48
N ASP A 128 3.54 -9.09 -16.29
CA ASP A 128 4.72 -8.27 -16.55
C ASP A 128 4.86 -7.12 -15.53
N PRO A 129 6.08 -6.62 -15.29
CA PRO A 129 6.34 -5.51 -14.37
C PRO A 129 5.86 -4.14 -14.89
N ASP A 130 5.66 -4.01 -16.20
CA ASP A 130 5.16 -2.79 -16.86
C ASP A 130 3.67 -2.55 -16.60
N ARG A 131 3.02 -3.48 -15.87
CA ARG A 131 1.61 -3.42 -15.51
C ARG A 131 1.23 -2.19 -14.68
N PHE A 132 2.18 -1.59 -13.97
CA PHE A 132 1.95 -0.38 -13.16
C PHE A 132 2.14 0.94 -13.93
N LEU A 133 2.55 0.89 -15.20
CA LEU A 133 2.56 2.07 -16.06
C LEU A 133 1.13 2.62 -16.21
N PRO A 134 0.94 3.96 -16.28
CA PRO A 134 -0.38 4.56 -16.33
C PRO A 134 -1.32 3.92 -17.37
N GLU A 135 -0.83 3.69 -18.58
CA GLU A 135 -1.54 3.08 -19.71
C GLU A 135 -1.94 1.61 -19.50
N ASN A 136 -1.22 0.89 -18.64
CA ASN A 136 -1.45 -0.54 -18.38
C ASN A 136 -2.22 -0.78 -17.08
N SER A 137 -2.12 0.14 -16.13
CA SER A 137 -2.74 0.04 -14.80
C SER A 137 -4.27 -0.06 -14.87
N ILE A 138 -4.91 0.53 -15.88
CA ILE A 138 -6.36 0.44 -16.14
C ILE A 138 -6.85 -0.99 -16.38
N LYS A 139 -5.96 -1.90 -16.76
CA LYS A 139 -6.29 -3.31 -17.02
C LYS A 139 -6.20 -4.17 -15.76
N ILE A 140 -5.73 -3.63 -14.63
CA ILE A 140 -5.67 -4.38 -13.37
C ILE A 140 -7.11 -4.57 -12.86
N PRO A 141 -7.57 -5.81 -12.64
CA PRO A 141 -8.90 -6.06 -12.10
C PRO A 141 -9.11 -5.37 -10.76
N GLU A 142 -10.36 -5.00 -10.48
CA GLU A 142 -10.73 -4.47 -9.17
C GLU A 142 -10.31 -5.42 -8.05
N CYS A 143 -9.85 -4.85 -6.94
CA CYS A 143 -9.34 -5.57 -5.76
C CYS A 143 -8.09 -6.45 -6.00
N ALA A 144 -7.54 -6.53 -7.22
CA ALA A 144 -6.34 -7.35 -7.45
C ALA A 144 -5.05 -6.67 -6.96
N TYR A 145 -4.97 -5.33 -7.10
CA TYR A 145 -3.92 -4.52 -6.51
C TYR A 145 -4.45 -3.75 -5.29
N MET A 146 -4.21 -4.29 -4.11
CA MET A 146 -4.74 -3.79 -2.82
C MET A 146 -3.66 -3.65 -1.73
N PRO A 147 -2.55 -2.92 -1.97
CA PRO A 147 -1.46 -2.77 -0.99
C PRO A 147 -1.91 -2.10 0.32
N PHE A 148 -3.01 -1.35 0.28
CA PHE A 148 -3.63 -0.69 1.43
C PHE A 148 -4.99 -1.29 1.80
N SER A 149 -5.26 -2.53 1.35
CA SER A 149 -6.57 -3.17 1.42
C SER A 149 -7.67 -2.38 0.68
N VAL A 150 -8.91 -2.85 0.76
CA VAL A 150 -10.11 -2.26 0.13
C VAL A 150 -11.30 -2.32 1.10
N GLY A 151 -12.33 -1.50 0.86
CA GLY A 151 -13.56 -1.51 1.66
C GLY A 151 -13.48 -0.70 2.97
N PRO A 152 -14.40 -0.94 3.92
CA PRO A 152 -14.63 -0.07 5.09
C PRO A 152 -13.49 -0.08 6.12
N ARG A 153 -12.50 -0.96 5.94
CA ARG A 153 -11.35 -1.11 6.82
C ARG A 153 -10.03 -1.02 6.05
N ASN A 154 -10.05 -0.34 4.91
CA ASN A 154 -8.83 0.00 4.19
C ASN A 154 -7.90 0.87 5.06
N CYS A 155 -6.62 0.88 4.73
CA CYS A 155 -5.63 1.63 5.47
C CYS A 155 -5.93 3.13 5.36
N ILE A 156 -6.10 3.80 6.49
CA ILE A 156 -6.24 5.27 6.55
C ILE A 156 -4.94 5.98 6.13
N GLY A 157 -3.81 5.26 6.17
CA GLY A 157 -2.47 5.73 5.81
C GLY A 157 -2.29 6.00 4.32
N VAL A 158 -3.25 5.61 3.46
CA VAL A 158 -3.12 5.74 1.99
C VAL A 158 -2.98 7.17 1.48
N PHE A 159 -3.34 8.17 2.30
CA PHE A 159 -3.29 9.59 1.96
C PHE A 159 -2.08 10.35 2.52
N PHE A 160 -1.21 9.67 3.29
CA PHE A 160 -0.02 10.25 3.90
C PHE A 160 1.21 9.93 3.05
#